data_AF-A0A8R1TJR9-F1
#
_entry.id   AF-A0A8R1TJR9-F1
#
_cell.length_a   1.000
_cell.length_b   1.000
_cell.length_c   1.000
_cell.angle_alpha   90.00
_cell.angle_beta   90.00
_cell.angle_gamma   90.00
#
_symmetry.space_group_name_H-M   'P 1'
#
loop_
_entity.id
_entity.type
_entity.pdbx_description
1 polymer ?
#
loop_
_entity_poly.entity_id
_entity_poly.type
_entity_poly.pdbx_seq_one_letter_code
_entity_poly.pdbx_strand_id
1 'polypeptide(L)'
;MCIRIFRTIRDGLFSLFVSSSLQDAEALTKEEKKMLVKTWPNLKEKTPNMFLRAWIKSAQMSVNIRKATGLREDEEPETNEKFLSLSPFLENFVDKLIIEFRCNDDKISQFRKFSVAEACRKLGARHVLIENFHMNFWDIFLGNLIQIIIDTHSERNQQEIAVVCEKFCSFFVNFMRDGYKKRLQEEISGRRRMNVG
;
A
#
# COMPACT_ATOMS: atom_id res chain seq x y z
N MET A 1 2.03 -28.91 18.80
CA MET A 1 3.20 -28.52 17.98
C MET A 1 2.86 -28.10 16.55
N CYS A 2 1.59 -28.20 16.09
CA CYS A 2 1.23 -27.95 14.69
C CYS A 2 0.98 -26.46 14.33
N ILE A 3 0.67 -25.60 15.30
CA ILE A 3 0.28 -24.19 15.02
C ILE A 3 1.45 -23.34 14.50
N ARG A 4 2.70 -23.63 14.92
CA ARG A 4 3.88 -22.87 14.46
C ARG A 4 4.23 -23.14 12.99
N ILE A 5 4.07 -24.38 12.52
CA ILE A 5 4.41 -24.77 11.14
C ILE A 5 3.44 -24.11 10.14
N PHE A 6 2.15 -24.06 10.46
CA PHE A 6 1.17 -23.39 9.60
C PHE A 6 1.40 -21.89 9.47
N ARG A 7 1.90 -21.22 10.51
CA ARG A 7 2.20 -19.79 10.47
C ARG A 7 3.39 -19.50 9.54
N THR A 8 4.47 -20.26 9.66
CA THR A 8 5.66 -20.09 8.80
C THR A 8 5.37 -20.38 7.34
N ILE A 9 4.56 -21.39 7.03
CA ILE A 9 4.16 -21.69 5.64
C ILE A 9 3.26 -20.57 5.09
N ARG A 10 2.34 -20.04 5.90
CA ARG A 10 1.48 -18.92 5.49
C ARG A 10 2.31 -17.66 5.22
N ASP A 11 3.20 -17.30 6.13
CA ASP A 11 4.03 -16.09 6.01
C ASP A 11 5.05 -16.22 4.84
N GLY A 12 5.57 -17.42 4.60
CA GLY A 12 6.43 -17.72 3.45
C GLY A 12 5.70 -17.60 2.12
N LEU A 13 4.48 -18.15 2.03
CA LEU A 13 3.61 -18.00 0.86
C LEU A 13 3.26 -16.54 0.60
N PHE A 14 3.00 -15.74 1.63
CA PHE A 14 2.76 -14.29 1.47
C PHE A 14 3.97 -13.56 0.85
N SER A 15 5.20 -13.86 1.29
CA SER A 15 6.39 -13.21 0.71
C SER A 15 6.60 -13.57 -0.78
N LEU A 16 6.24 -14.79 -1.17
CA LEU A 16 6.39 -15.29 -2.54
C LEU A 16 5.23 -14.87 -3.46
N PHE A 17 4.01 -14.80 -2.94
CA PHE A 17 2.83 -14.41 -3.74
C PHE A 17 2.79 -12.91 -4.04
N VAL A 18 3.19 -12.05 -3.09
CA VAL A 18 3.13 -10.60 -3.34
C VAL A 18 4.28 -10.12 -4.23
N SER A 19 5.46 -10.76 -4.17
CA SER A 19 6.61 -10.35 -4.99
C SER A 19 6.46 -10.70 -6.48
N SER A 20 5.74 -11.78 -6.81
CA SER A 20 5.60 -12.26 -8.19
C SER A 20 4.40 -11.71 -8.95
N SER A 21 3.30 -11.36 -8.26
CA SER A 21 2.02 -11.03 -8.91
C SER A 21 1.87 -9.59 -9.40
N LEU A 22 2.75 -8.67 -8.99
CA LEU A 22 2.48 -7.24 -9.16
C LEU A 22 3.07 -6.59 -10.42
N GLN A 23 3.89 -7.29 -11.22
CA GLN A 23 4.62 -6.62 -12.31
C GLN A 23 3.71 -6.06 -13.41
N ASP A 24 2.51 -6.61 -13.62
CA ASP A 24 1.55 -6.17 -14.63
C ASP A 24 0.16 -5.92 -14.03
N ALA A 25 0.06 -4.99 -13.07
CA ALA A 25 -1.25 -4.66 -12.50
C ALA A 25 -2.15 -3.99 -13.56
N GLU A 26 -3.09 -4.75 -14.09
CA GLU A 26 -4.11 -4.25 -15.01
C GLU A 26 -4.95 -3.16 -14.35
N ALA A 27 -5.26 -2.10 -15.12
CA ALA A 27 -6.18 -1.07 -14.68
C ALA A 27 -7.57 -1.67 -14.41
N LEU A 28 -8.29 -1.07 -13.45
CA LEU A 28 -9.69 -1.43 -13.23
C LEU A 28 -10.54 -1.12 -14.47
N THR A 29 -11.49 -2.00 -14.79
CA THR A 29 -12.56 -1.73 -15.76
C THR A 29 -13.48 -0.63 -15.23
N LYS A 30 -14.30 -0.05 -16.11
CA LYS A 30 -15.25 1.01 -15.71
C LYS A 30 -16.25 0.51 -14.65
N GLU A 31 -16.66 -0.74 -14.78
CA GLU A 31 -17.58 -1.44 -13.89
C GLU A 31 -16.93 -1.68 -12.52
N GLU A 32 -15.68 -2.16 -12.50
CA GLU A 32 -14.89 -2.36 -11.26
C GLU A 32 -14.68 -1.03 -10.52
N LYS A 33 -14.33 0.05 -11.24
CA LYS A 33 -14.21 1.40 -10.64
C LYS A 33 -15.53 1.83 -10.00
N LYS A 34 -16.65 1.70 -10.72
CA LYS A 34 -17.97 2.08 -10.21
C LYS A 34 -18.36 1.25 -8.99
N MET A 35 -18.06 -0.05 -9.00
CA MET A 35 -18.29 -0.95 -7.88
C MET A 35 -17.48 -0.51 -6.67
N LEU A 36 -16.16 -0.36 -6.80
CA LEU A 36 -15.27 0.01 -5.70
C LEU A 36 -15.67 1.35 -5.07
N VAL A 37 -15.91 2.38 -5.88
CA VAL A 37 -16.35 3.71 -5.39
C VAL A 37 -17.66 3.61 -4.61
N LYS A 38 -18.59 2.77 -5.06
CA LYS A 38 -19.89 2.58 -4.41
C LYS A 38 -19.78 1.79 -3.10
N THR A 39 -18.96 0.76 -3.06
CA THR A 39 -18.89 -0.17 -1.91
C THR A 39 -17.88 0.25 -0.84
N TRP A 40 -16.89 1.07 -1.20
CA TRP A 40 -15.81 1.48 -0.29
C TRP A 40 -16.28 2.05 1.06
N PRO A 41 -17.28 2.95 1.14
CA PRO A 41 -17.75 3.45 2.44
C PRO A 41 -18.30 2.34 3.35
N ASN A 42 -19.06 1.40 2.78
CA ASN A 42 -19.63 0.26 3.52
C ASN A 42 -18.54 -0.73 3.93
N LEU A 43 -17.52 -0.94 3.08
CA LEU A 43 -16.34 -1.74 3.42
C LEU A 43 -15.64 -1.18 4.67
N LYS A 44 -15.45 0.14 4.74
CA LYS A 44 -14.83 0.82 5.88
C LYS A 44 -15.68 0.73 7.15
N GLU A 45 -16.99 0.88 7.02
CA GLU A 45 -17.92 0.76 8.15
C GLU A 45 -17.88 -0.65 8.76
N LYS A 46 -17.82 -1.69 7.92
CA LYS A 46 -17.73 -3.09 8.35
C LYS A 46 -16.33 -3.48 8.84
N THR A 47 -15.30 -2.81 8.36
CA THR A 47 -13.89 -3.09 8.71
C THR A 47 -13.23 -1.86 9.36
N PRO A 48 -13.65 -1.48 10.58
CA PRO A 48 -13.07 -0.32 11.25
C PRO A 48 -11.57 -0.51 11.48
N ASN A 49 -10.83 0.60 11.38
CA ASN A 49 -9.38 0.65 11.62
C ASN A 49 -8.57 -0.33 10.74
N MET A 50 -9.05 -0.71 9.55
CA MET A 50 -8.36 -1.68 8.69
C MET A 50 -6.93 -1.24 8.32
N PHE A 51 -6.73 0.06 8.06
CA PHE A 51 -5.41 0.63 7.78
C PHE A 51 -4.48 0.53 8.99
N LEU A 52 -4.99 0.86 10.18
CA LEU A 52 -4.21 0.81 11.41
C LEU A 52 -3.79 -0.62 11.73
N ARG A 53 -4.73 -1.56 11.63
CA ARG A 53 -4.48 -2.99 11.83
C ARG A 53 -3.47 -3.52 10.81
N ALA A 54 -3.59 -3.15 9.54
CA ALA A 54 -2.64 -3.53 8.51
C ALA A 54 -1.24 -2.95 8.78
N TRP A 55 -1.19 -1.71 9.25
CA TRP A 55 0.04 -0.99 9.55
C TRP A 55 0.80 -1.62 10.72
N ILE A 56 0.13 -1.87 11.85
CA ILE A 56 0.66 -2.58 13.01
C ILE A 56 1.21 -3.95 12.60
N LYS A 57 0.38 -4.74 11.90
CA LYS A 57 0.76 -6.09 11.46
C LYS A 57 1.97 -6.08 10.53
N SER A 58 2.12 -5.04 9.71
CA SER A 58 3.28 -4.87 8.83
C SER A 58 4.58 -4.66 9.62
N ALA A 59 4.54 -3.84 10.68
CA ALA A 59 5.70 -3.67 11.56
C ALA A 59 6.01 -4.93 12.38
N GLN A 60 5.00 -5.69 12.80
CA GLN A 60 5.19 -6.98 13.48
C GLN A 60 5.87 -8.03 12.58
N MET A 61 5.66 -7.96 11.26
CA MET A 61 6.22 -8.91 10.30
C MET A 61 7.57 -8.48 9.70
N SER A 62 8.00 -7.23 9.90
CA SER A 62 9.19 -6.71 9.23
C SER A 62 10.03 -5.80 10.14
N VAL A 63 11.21 -6.31 10.52
CA VAL A 63 12.23 -5.54 11.25
C VAL A 63 12.64 -4.29 10.47
N ASN A 64 12.66 -4.35 9.14
CA ASN A 64 13.04 -3.20 8.32
C ASN A 64 11.96 -2.09 8.33
N ILE A 65 10.68 -2.46 8.38
CA ILE A 65 9.59 -1.48 8.56
C ILE A 65 9.73 -0.82 9.93
N ARG A 66 10.03 -1.59 10.98
CA ARG A 66 10.28 -1.06 12.33
C ARG A 66 11.41 -0.03 12.32
N LYS A 67 12.56 -0.39 11.75
CA LYS A 67 13.73 0.51 11.64
C LYS A 67 13.42 1.78 10.86
N ALA A 68 12.80 1.66 9.68
CA ALA A 68 12.48 2.81 8.83
C ALA A 68 11.43 3.76 9.43
N THR A 69 10.63 3.28 10.39
CA THR A 69 9.62 4.08 11.08
C THR A 69 10.06 4.56 12.47
N GLY A 70 11.28 4.20 12.89
CA GLY A 70 11.86 4.61 14.17
C GLY A 70 11.36 3.83 15.37
N LEU A 71 10.76 2.65 15.17
CA LEU A 71 10.43 1.73 16.26
C LEU A 71 11.69 1.06 16.78
N ARG A 72 11.85 1.01 18.10
CA ARG A 72 12.93 0.23 18.74
C ARG A 72 12.68 -1.27 18.57
N GLU A 73 13.71 -2.09 18.76
CA GLU A 73 13.58 -3.55 18.66
C GLU A 73 12.66 -4.15 19.73
N ASP A 74 12.58 -3.53 20.90
CA ASP A 74 11.79 -3.93 22.07
C ASP A 74 10.41 -3.26 22.15
N GLU A 75 10.13 -2.29 21.29
CA GLU A 75 8.92 -1.46 21.37
C GLU A 75 7.75 -2.04 20.57
N GLU A 76 6.59 -2.24 21.19
CA GLU A 76 5.43 -2.73 20.45
C GLU A 76 4.83 -1.64 19.54
N PRO A 77 4.54 -1.91 18.26
CA PRO A 77 3.99 -0.92 17.34
C PRO A 77 2.68 -0.28 17.85
N GLU A 78 1.87 -1.06 18.58
CA GLU A 78 0.63 -0.64 19.25
C GLU A 78 0.82 0.43 20.32
N THR A 79 2.04 0.63 20.80
CA THR A 79 2.35 1.53 21.92
C THR A 79 3.06 2.82 21.48
N ASN A 80 3.54 2.88 20.24
CA ASN A 80 4.27 4.04 19.73
C ASN A 80 3.34 5.01 19.00
N GLU A 81 3.00 6.13 19.63
CA GLU A 81 2.08 7.13 19.08
C GLU A 81 2.53 7.69 17.72
N LYS A 82 3.85 7.92 17.54
CA LYS A 82 4.40 8.43 16.28
C LYS A 82 4.16 7.44 15.14
N PHE A 83 4.39 6.15 15.38
CA PHE A 83 4.13 5.09 14.42
C PHE A 83 2.64 4.99 14.08
N LEU A 84 1.77 5.01 15.09
CA LEU A 84 0.32 4.93 14.91
C LEU A 84 -0.23 6.15 14.15
N SER A 85 0.34 7.33 14.37
CA SER A 85 -0.06 8.58 13.71
C SER A 85 0.11 8.57 12.19
N LEU A 86 0.88 7.62 11.63
CA LEU A 86 1.05 7.45 10.19
C LEU A 86 -0.16 6.81 9.52
N SER A 87 -0.91 5.96 10.23
CA SER A 87 -2.02 5.21 9.65
C SER A 87 -3.13 6.09 9.06
N PRO A 88 -3.57 7.19 9.71
CA PRO A 88 -4.56 8.10 9.11
C PRO A 88 -4.12 8.71 7.78
N PHE A 89 -2.81 8.91 7.57
CA PHE A 89 -2.30 9.41 6.28
C PHE A 89 -2.39 8.37 5.17
N LEU A 90 -2.16 7.09 5.50
CA LEU A 90 -2.34 5.98 4.56
C LEU A 90 -3.81 5.86 4.15
N GLU A 91 -4.71 5.89 5.14
CA GLU A 91 -6.15 5.83 4.92
C GLU A 91 -6.66 7.00 4.08
N ASN A 92 -6.31 8.24 4.46
CA ASN A 92 -6.70 9.44 3.72
C ASN A 92 -6.18 9.42 2.27
N PHE A 93 -4.96 8.90 2.05
CA PHE A 93 -4.44 8.77 0.70
C PHE A 93 -5.29 7.81 -0.14
N VAL A 94 -5.58 6.61 0.36
CA VAL A 94 -6.39 5.63 -0.38
C VAL A 94 -7.84 6.13 -0.56
N ASP A 95 -8.42 6.75 0.46
CA ASP A 95 -9.74 7.38 0.38
C ASP A 95 -9.79 8.45 -0.72
N LYS A 96 -8.76 9.28 -0.86
CA LYS A 96 -8.68 10.25 -1.96
C LYS A 96 -8.62 9.58 -3.32
N LEU A 97 -7.83 8.53 -3.48
CA LEU A 97 -7.76 7.83 -4.77
C LEU A 97 -9.11 7.20 -5.15
N ILE A 98 -9.82 6.61 -4.18
CA ILE A 98 -11.08 5.91 -4.43
C ILE A 98 -12.25 6.90 -4.50
N ILE A 99 -12.45 7.75 -3.49
CA ILE A 99 -13.64 8.60 -3.40
C ILE A 99 -13.47 9.90 -4.20
N GLU A 100 -12.35 10.60 -3.99
CA GLU A 100 -12.13 11.90 -4.63
C GLU A 100 -11.80 11.71 -6.11
N PHE A 101 -10.83 10.85 -6.44
CA PHE A 101 -10.40 10.63 -7.82
C PHE A 101 -11.21 9.55 -8.54
N ARG A 102 -12.10 8.82 -7.83
CA ARG A 102 -12.98 7.80 -8.43
C ARG A 102 -12.22 6.72 -9.19
N CYS A 103 -11.02 6.38 -8.73
CA CYS A 103 -10.13 5.44 -9.40
C CYS A 103 -9.83 5.83 -10.86
N ASN A 104 -9.88 7.13 -11.20
CA ASN A 104 -9.65 7.62 -12.55
C ASN A 104 -8.17 7.94 -12.78
N ASP A 105 -7.63 7.35 -13.84
CA ASP A 105 -6.26 7.59 -14.30
C ASP A 105 -6.20 8.53 -15.50
N ASP A 106 -7.35 8.83 -16.08
CA ASP A 106 -7.45 9.72 -17.21
C ASP A 106 -7.18 11.16 -16.77
N LYS A 107 -6.17 11.79 -17.39
CA LYS A 107 -5.89 13.23 -17.26
C LYS A 107 -7.02 14.13 -17.81
N ILE A 108 -8.07 13.54 -18.38
CA ILE A 108 -8.99 14.19 -19.33
C ILE A 108 -9.95 15.18 -18.64
N SER A 109 -10.10 15.17 -17.32
CA SER A 109 -10.84 16.26 -16.68
C SER A 109 -9.99 17.54 -16.75
N GLN A 110 -10.29 18.42 -17.71
CA GLN A 110 -9.65 19.73 -17.91
C GLN A 110 -9.53 20.56 -16.61
N PHE A 111 -10.36 20.26 -15.59
CA PHE A 111 -10.35 20.93 -14.28
C PHE A 111 -9.58 20.19 -13.18
N ARG A 112 -9.25 18.89 -13.34
CA ARG A 112 -8.51 18.11 -12.33
C ARG A 112 -7.12 17.75 -12.84
N LYS A 113 -6.12 18.46 -12.31
CA LYS A 113 -4.72 18.40 -12.73
C LYS A 113 -3.99 17.10 -12.37
N PHE A 114 -4.59 16.21 -11.59
CA PHE A 114 -3.94 15.01 -11.06
C PHE A 114 -4.78 13.77 -11.31
N SER A 115 -4.17 12.76 -11.93
CA SER A 115 -4.69 11.40 -12.03
C SER A 115 -4.25 10.55 -10.84
N VAL A 116 -4.91 9.41 -10.60
CA VAL A 116 -4.47 8.44 -9.57
C VAL A 116 -3.01 8.06 -9.79
N ALA A 117 -2.62 7.65 -11.01
CA ALA A 117 -1.24 7.36 -11.35
C ALA A 117 -0.24 8.47 -10.97
N GLU A 118 -0.55 9.74 -11.24
CA GLU A 118 0.35 10.86 -10.91
C GLU A 118 0.46 11.11 -9.40
N ALA A 119 -0.65 11.00 -8.67
CA ALA A 119 -0.62 11.11 -7.22
C ALA A 119 0.22 10.00 -6.58
N CYS A 120 0.13 8.78 -7.11
CA CYS A 120 0.90 7.62 -6.68
C CYS A 120 2.40 7.78 -6.98
N ARG A 121 2.77 8.23 -8.18
CA ARG A 121 4.17 8.56 -8.50
C ARG A 121 4.74 9.60 -7.54
N LYS A 122 4.00 10.67 -7.27
CA LYS A 122 4.44 11.71 -6.34
C LYS A 122 4.63 11.18 -4.92
N LEU A 123 3.70 10.35 -4.44
CA LEU A 123 3.82 9.73 -3.13
C LEU A 123 5.02 8.78 -3.09
N GLY A 124 5.18 7.91 -4.08
CA GLY A 124 6.33 7.01 -4.21
C GLY A 124 7.67 7.73 -4.22
N ALA A 125 7.78 8.83 -4.98
CA ALA A 125 8.98 9.67 -5.01
C ALA A 125 9.36 10.24 -3.63
N ARG A 126 8.38 10.58 -2.79
CA ARG A 126 8.64 11.09 -1.43
C ARG A 126 9.25 10.03 -0.50
N HIS A 127 8.99 8.75 -0.75
CA HIS A 127 9.52 7.67 0.10
C HIS A 127 11.04 7.49 -0.06
N VAL A 128 11.67 8.01 -1.13
CA VAL A 128 13.13 8.02 -1.27
C VAL A 128 13.81 8.82 -0.15
N LEU A 129 13.09 9.75 0.47
CA LEU A 129 13.59 10.57 1.58
C LEU A 129 13.53 9.84 2.93
N ILE A 130 12.92 8.66 3.00
CA ILE A 130 12.81 7.87 4.23
C ILE A 130 14.02 6.94 4.32
N GLU A 131 14.81 7.10 5.37
CA GLU A 131 15.97 6.26 5.62
C GLU A 131 15.56 4.79 5.79
N ASN A 132 16.34 3.88 5.21
CA ASN A 132 16.10 2.43 5.22
C ASN A 132 14.76 2.00 4.59
N PHE A 133 14.10 2.86 3.82
CA PHE A 133 12.89 2.49 3.10
C PHE A 133 13.20 1.50 1.96
N HIS A 134 12.33 0.49 1.82
CA HIS A 134 12.40 -0.47 0.72
C HIS A 134 11.03 -0.61 0.04
N MET A 135 11.01 -0.74 -1.30
CA MET A 135 9.75 -0.82 -2.07
C MET A 135 8.84 -1.99 -1.61
N ASN A 136 9.42 -3.10 -1.14
CA ASN A 136 8.67 -4.24 -0.60
C ASN A 136 7.84 -3.89 0.65
N PHE A 137 8.03 -2.72 1.27
CA PHE A 137 7.18 -2.30 2.39
C PHE A 137 5.73 -2.11 1.95
N TRP A 138 5.52 -1.61 0.74
CA TRP A 138 4.18 -1.49 0.17
C TRP A 138 3.52 -2.85 0.02
N ASP A 139 4.28 -3.87 -0.39
CA ASP A 139 3.81 -5.24 -0.58
C ASP A 139 3.37 -5.90 0.73
N ILE A 140 4.19 -5.74 1.77
CA ILE A 140 3.86 -6.22 3.12
C ILE A 140 2.58 -5.55 3.62
N PHE A 141 2.48 -4.23 3.45
CA PHE A 141 1.29 -3.48 3.85
C PHE A 141 0.05 -3.90 3.06
N LEU A 142 0.19 -4.05 1.74
CA LEU A 142 -0.88 -4.49 0.84
C LEU A 142 -1.43 -5.84 1.27
N GLY A 143 -0.55 -6.83 1.43
CA GLY A 143 -0.93 -8.19 1.79
C GLY A 143 -1.68 -8.22 3.12
N ASN A 144 -1.25 -7.41 4.08
CA ASN A 144 -1.95 -7.28 5.36
C ASN A 144 -3.31 -6.60 5.23
N LEU A 145 -3.43 -5.54 4.44
CA LEU A 145 -4.69 -4.85 4.20
C LEU A 145 -5.71 -5.75 3.49
N ILE A 146 -5.29 -6.42 2.41
CA ILE A 146 -6.15 -7.34 1.65
C ILE A 146 -6.58 -8.52 2.53
N GLN A 147 -5.69 -9.09 3.33
CA GLN A 147 -6.06 -10.16 4.25
C GLN A 147 -7.12 -9.70 5.27
N ILE A 148 -6.98 -8.48 5.82
CA ILE A 148 -7.97 -7.92 6.76
C ILE A 148 -9.32 -7.72 6.08
N ILE A 149 -9.33 -7.28 4.83
CA ILE A 149 -10.56 -7.17 4.03
C ILE A 149 -11.19 -8.56 3.86
N ILE A 150 -10.43 -9.55 3.39
CA ILE A 150 -10.93 -10.92 3.19
C ILE A 150 -11.50 -11.53 4.48
N ASP A 151 -10.77 -11.39 5.60
CA ASP A 151 -11.16 -11.97 6.89
C ASP A 151 -12.47 -11.37 7.41
N THR A 152 -12.73 -10.10 7.12
CA THR A 152 -13.95 -9.40 7.54
C THR A 152 -15.12 -9.70 6.61
N HIS A 153 -14.83 -10.18 5.40
CA HIS A 153 -15.76 -10.26 4.28
C HIS A 153 -15.80 -11.65 3.64
N SER A 154 -15.97 -12.69 4.47
CA SER A 154 -15.91 -14.09 4.07
C SER A 154 -17.09 -14.59 3.21
N GLU A 155 -18.16 -13.79 3.09
CA GLU A 155 -19.29 -14.10 2.20
C GLU A 155 -18.89 -14.00 0.72
N ARG A 156 -19.36 -14.92 -0.13
CA ARG A 156 -19.00 -15.01 -1.57
C ARG A 156 -19.08 -13.67 -2.32
N ASN A 157 -20.13 -12.87 -2.09
CA ASN A 157 -20.31 -11.59 -2.77
C ASN A 157 -19.28 -10.53 -2.36
N GLN A 158 -18.56 -10.74 -1.26
CA GLN A 158 -17.61 -9.78 -0.72
C GLN A 158 -16.16 -10.16 -1.05
N GLN A 159 -15.91 -11.42 -1.48
CA GLN A 159 -14.63 -11.82 -2.09
C GLN A 159 -14.34 -11.04 -3.38
N GLU A 160 -15.38 -10.74 -4.17
CA GLU A 160 -15.24 -9.89 -5.37
C GLU A 160 -14.70 -8.49 -5.02
N ILE A 161 -15.17 -7.91 -3.91
CA ILE A 161 -14.67 -6.61 -3.45
C ILE A 161 -13.19 -6.70 -3.04
N ALA A 162 -12.79 -7.78 -2.37
CA ALA A 162 -11.39 -7.99 -2.01
C ALA A 162 -10.48 -8.08 -3.25
N VAL A 163 -10.91 -8.80 -4.29
CA VAL A 163 -10.18 -8.91 -5.56
C VAL A 163 -10.09 -7.55 -6.27
N VAL A 164 -11.17 -6.79 -6.33
CA VAL A 164 -11.16 -5.44 -6.91
C VAL A 164 -10.27 -4.48 -6.11
N CYS A 165 -10.30 -4.58 -4.77
CA CYS A 165 -9.42 -3.82 -3.90
C CYS A 165 -7.96 -4.20 -4.14
N GLU A 166 -7.63 -5.48 -4.24
CA GLU A 166 -6.30 -5.97 -4.54
C GLU A 166 -5.82 -5.42 -5.89
N LYS A 167 -6.60 -5.59 -6.96
CA LYS A 167 -6.25 -5.08 -8.30
C LYS A 167 -5.99 -3.57 -8.27
N PHE A 168 -6.85 -2.79 -7.61
CA PHE A 168 -6.66 -1.34 -7.46
C PHE A 168 -5.40 -0.98 -6.66
N CYS A 169 -5.18 -1.71 -5.57
CA CYS A 169 -4.06 -1.53 -4.68
C CYS A 169 -2.73 -1.81 -5.39
N SER A 170 -2.67 -2.93 -6.10
CA SER A 170 -1.57 -3.33 -6.97
C SER A 170 -1.27 -2.28 -8.03
N PHE A 171 -2.32 -1.78 -8.68
CA PHE A 171 -2.22 -0.74 -9.70
C PHE A 171 -1.55 0.53 -9.17
N PHE A 172 -1.97 1.03 -8.00
CA PHE A 172 -1.39 2.25 -7.47
C PHE A 172 0.03 2.04 -6.93
N VAL A 173 0.33 0.87 -6.34
CA VAL A 173 1.67 0.52 -5.86
C VAL A 173 2.67 0.48 -7.02
N ASN A 174 2.25 0.04 -8.21
CA ASN A 174 3.10 0.10 -9.40
C ASN A 174 3.52 1.53 -9.76
N PHE A 175 2.59 2.48 -9.73
CA PHE A 175 2.96 3.88 -9.94
C PHE A 175 3.78 4.47 -8.80
N MET A 176 3.60 4.01 -7.56
CA MET A 176 4.49 4.39 -6.46
C MET A 176 5.92 3.89 -6.71
N ARG A 177 6.10 2.65 -7.18
CA ARG A 177 7.41 2.11 -7.58
C ARG A 177 8.04 2.94 -8.69
N ASP A 178 7.29 3.33 -9.71
CA ASP A 178 7.80 4.19 -10.79
C ASP A 178 8.33 5.51 -10.25
N GLY A 179 7.52 6.18 -9.41
CA GLY A 179 7.91 7.44 -8.79
C GLY A 179 9.16 7.32 -7.91
N TYR A 180 9.24 6.24 -7.13
CA TYR A 180 10.38 5.95 -6.28
C TYR A 180 11.64 5.66 -7.07
N LYS A 181 11.58 4.75 -8.07
CA LYS A 181 12.72 4.41 -8.93
C LYS A 181 13.25 5.65 -9.65
N LYS A 182 12.35 6.46 -10.20
CA LYS A 182 12.73 7.71 -10.89
C LYS A 182 13.45 8.67 -9.94
N ARG A 183 12.87 8.95 -8.76
CA ARG A 183 13.51 9.85 -7.79
C ARG A 183 14.84 9.29 -7.27
N LEU A 184 14.91 7.98 -7.00
CA LEU A 184 16.14 7.34 -6.54
C LEU A 184 17.27 7.48 -7.57
N GLN A 185 16.96 7.32 -8.86
CA GLN A 185 17.93 7.54 -9.93
C GLN A 185 18.40 9.00 -9.99
N GLU A 186 17.48 9.96 -9.86
CA GLU A 186 17.80 11.40 -9.80
C GLU A 186 18.74 11.74 -8.64
N GLU A 187 18.51 11.20 -7.45
CA GLU A 187 19.37 11.37 -6.26
C GLU A 187 20.78 10.80 -6.49
N ILE A 188 20.89 9.60 -7.07
CA ILE A 188 22.18 8.96 -7.37
C ILE A 188 22.94 9.77 -8.44
N SER A 189 22.26 10.19 -9.51
CA SER A 189 22.86 11.01 -10.57
C SER A 189 23.27 12.40 -10.07
N GLY A 190 22.47 13.02 -9.20
CA GLY A 190 22.79 14.31 -8.57
C GLY A 190 24.06 14.23 -7.72
N ARG A 191 24.19 13.20 -6.87
CA ARG A 191 25.40 12.98 -6.06
C ARG A 191 26.65 12.74 -6.92
N ARG A 192 26.53 11.99 -8.03
CA ARG A 192 27.65 11.78 -8.97
C ARG A 192 28.14 13.08 -9.60
N ARG A 193 27.24 14.03 -9.91
CA ARG A 193 27.64 15.33 -10.48
C ARG A 193 28.38 16.20 -9.47
N MET A 194 28.03 16.13 -8.18
CA MET A 194 28.71 16.90 -7.14
C MET A 194 30.11 16.37 -6.81
N ASN A 195 30.36 15.07 -6.98
CA ASN A 195 31.67 14.47 -6.69
C ASN A 195 32.71 14.65 -7.81
N VAL A 196 32.36 15.31 -8.92
CA VAL A 196 33.24 15.53 -10.08
C VAL A 196 33.70 17.00 -10.19
N GLY A 197 33.26 17.87 -9.27
CA GLY A 197 33.73 19.27 -9.16
C GLY A 197 34.73 19.42 -8.03
#